data_AF-A0A419PMM2-F1
#
_entry.id   AF-A0A419PMM2-F1
#
_cell.length_a   1.000
_cell.length_b   1.000
_cell.length_c   1.000
_cell.angle_alpha   90.00
_cell.angle_beta   90.00
_cell.angle_gamma   90.00
#
_symmetry.space_group_name_H-M   'P 1'
#
loop_
_entity.id
_entity.type
_entity.pdbx_description
1 polymer ?
#
loop_
_entity_poly.entity_id
_entity_poly.type
_entity_poly.pdbx_seq_one_letter_code
_entity_poly.pdbx_strand_id
1 'polypeptide(L)'
;MLGGSLCAVLCWLVLAESSDTEPIQKGLYNQGRTELVVNSGALACLTCQVTIGGAKISIESNVTRDWILYKLTLPCAQLGAYNQTCADITKDVVYFAFNTMKNLTASQICALFNVCRDTPKINFCPLCIDTVSHIKSVVFSEPVIQQVISFADGICRSHPATFLICRVVMMEVVINVVKHLRVTFNPVKICQNAHYCQSVAPI
;
A
#
# COMPACT_ATOMS: atom_id res chain seq x y z
N MET A 1 5.69 -18.92 -19.37
CA MET A 1 5.19 -17.91 -20.34
C MET A 1 4.22 -17.02 -19.55
N LEU A 2 4.40 -15.74 -19.24
CA LEU A 2 5.38 -14.72 -19.59
C LEU A 2 5.97 -14.15 -18.27
N GLY A 3 7.28 -14.26 -18.09
CA GLY A 3 8.02 -13.70 -16.96
C GLY A 3 9.11 -12.73 -17.45
N GLY A 4 8.77 -11.95 -18.48
CA GLY A 4 9.65 -10.94 -19.05
C GLY A 4 9.63 -9.72 -18.14
N SER A 5 10.72 -9.55 -17.41
CA SER A 5 10.98 -8.48 -16.45
C SER A 5 10.68 -7.10 -17.05
N LEU A 6 9.73 -6.37 -16.45
CA LEU A 6 9.58 -4.91 -16.63
C LEU A 6 10.91 -4.18 -16.40
N CYS A 7 11.80 -4.75 -15.58
CA CYS A 7 13.16 -4.25 -15.37
C CYS A 7 14.05 -4.39 -16.62
N ALA A 8 13.86 -5.42 -17.44
CA ALA A 8 14.56 -5.56 -18.72
C ALA A 8 14.06 -4.54 -19.75
N VAL A 9 12.74 -4.29 -19.79
CA VAL A 9 12.15 -3.28 -20.69
C VAL A 9 12.60 -1.87 -20.29
N LEU A 10 12.66 -1.57 -18.99
CA LEU A 10 13.17 -0.29 -18.48
C LEU A 10 14.69 -0.15 -18.68
N CYS A 11 15.46 -1.23 -18.56
CA CYS A 11 16.89 -1.22 -18.90
C CYS A 11 17.14 -0.95 -20.39
N TRP A 12 16.32 -1.53 -21.29
CA TRP A 12 16.42 -1.29 -22.74
C TRP A 12 16.02 0.14 -23.12
N LEU A 13 15.00 0.71 -22.49
CA LEU A 13 14.56 2.08 -22.77
C LEU A 13 15.61 3.13 -22.33
N VAL A 14 16.35 2.88 -21.25
CA VAL A 14 17.42 3.79 -20.79
C VAL A 14 18.68 3.69 -21.66
N LEU A 15 18.94 2.54 -22.29
CA LEU A 15 20.10 2.34 -23.16
C LEU A 15 19.87 2.80 -24.62
N ALA A 16 18.63 2.97 -25.04
CA ALA A 16 18.30 3.38 -26.41
C ALA A 16 18.49 4.89 -26.67
N GLU A 17 18.55 5.72 -25.62
CA GLU A 17 18.68 7.18 -25.77
C GLU A 17 20.15 7.65 -25.94
N SER A 18 21.13 6.76 -25.77
CA SER A 18 22.57 7.13 -25.86
C SER A 18 23.28 6.62 -27.11
N SER A 19 22.57 6.09 -28.11
CA SER A 19 23.19 5.60 -29.34
C SER A 19 23.44 6.73 -30.34
N ASP A 20 24.36 7.62 -29.99
CA ASP A 20 25.13 8.43 -30.95
C ASP A 20 26.47 8.81 -30.31
N THR A 21 27.36 7.82 -30.15
CA THR A 21 28.80 7.98 -30.41
C THR A 21 29.54 6.63 -30.34
N GLU A 22 30.42 6.46 -31.33
CA GLU A 22 31.28 5.33 -31.67
C GLU A 22 32.28 4.85 -30.57
N PRO A 23 32.94 3.69 -30.79
CA PRO A 23 33.49 2.86 -29.72
C PRO A 23 34.92 3.26 -29.34
N ILE A 24 35.15 3.52 -28.05
CA ILE A 24 36.51 3.55 -27.48
C ILE A 24 36.82 2.16 -26.92
N GLN A 25 37.21 1.23 -27.78
CA GLN A 25 37.69 -0.10 -27.37
C GLN A 25 39.02 -0.48 -28.01
N LYS A 26 40.01 0.43 -28.01
CA LYS A 26 41.39 0.06 -28.31
C LYS A 26 42.37 0.94 -27.55
N GLY A 27 42.95 0.36 -26.49
CA GLY A 27 44.09 0.95 -25.79
C GLY A 27 44.04 0.69 -24.30
N LEU A 28 44.43 -0.52 -23.89
CA LEU A 28 45.45 -0.75 -22.86
C LEU A 28 45.64 -2.27 -22.70
N TYR A 29 46.70 -2.70 -23.37
CA TYR A 29 47.34 -4.01 -23.34
C TYR A 29 47.81 -4.34 -21.92
N ASN A 30 47.52 -5.58 -21.50
CA ASN A 30 48.27 -6.40 -20.55
C ASN A 30 48.76 -5.78 -19.23
N GLN A 31 48.03 -6.05 -18.15
CA GLN A 31 48.64 -6.27 -16.83
C GLN A 31 47.75 -7.27 -16.08
N GLY A 32 48.34 -8.36 -15.60
CA GLY A 32 47.66 -9.52 -15.03
C GLY A 32 46.57 -9.15 -14.04
N ARG A 33 45.36 -9.67 -14.28
CA ARG A 33 44.27 -9.64 -13.32
C ARG A 33 43.99 -11.08 -12.92
N THR A 34 44.37 -11.38 -11.69
CA THR A 34 43.73 -12.40 -10.85
C THR A 34 42.26 -12.52 -11.22
N GLU A 35 41.77 -13.74 -11.48
CA GLU A 35 40.35 -14.00 -11.67
C GLU A 35 39.60 -13.38 -10.49
N LEU A 36 38.97 -12.23 -10.75
CA LEU A 36 38.08 -11.63 -9.79
C LEU A 36 36.86 -12.55 -9.85
N VAL A 37 36.78 -13.46 -8.88
CA VAL A 37 35.58 -14.25 -8.62
C VAL A 37 34.51 -13.24 -8.22
N VAL A 38 33.89 -12.63 -9.24
CA VAL A 38 32.78 -11.71 -9.05
C VAL A 38 31.64 -12.60 -8.58
N ASN A 39 31.36 -12.55 -7.29
CA ASN A 39 30.12 -13.08 -6.76
C ASN A 39 28.97 -12.36 -7.48
N SER A 40 28.27 -13.08 -8.34
CA SER A 40 27.19 -12.54 -9.19
C SER A 40 26.12 -11.80 -8.36
N GLY A 41 25.90 -12.21 -7.12
CA GLY A 41 25.00 -11.52 -6.18
C GLY A 41 25.54 -10.17 -5.69
N ALA A 42 26.86 -10.04 -5.48
CA ALA A 42 27.46 -8.77 -5.07
C ALA A 42 27.41 -7.74 -6.20
N LEU A 43 27.70 -8.16 -7.44
CA LEU A 43 27.58 -7.29 -8.61
C LEU A 43 26.12 -6.86 -8.85
N ALA A 44 25.16 -7.79 -8.76
CA ALA A 44 23.74 -7.48 -8.92
C ALA A 44 23.25 -6.46 -7.87
N CYS A 45 23.64 -6.63 -6.61
CA CYS A 45 23.32 -5.69 -5.55
C CYS A 45 23.92 -4.30 -5.80
N LEU A 46 25.20 -4.21 -6.18
CA LEU A 46 25.86 -2.95 -6.53
C LEU A 46 25.15 -2.24 -7.69
N THR A 47 24.83 -2.95 -8.76
CA THR A 47 24.12 -2.38 -9.91
C THR A 47 22.75 -1.84 -9.49
N CYS A 48 22.00 -2.60 -8.68
CA CYS A 48 20.72 -2.12 -8.16
C CYS A 48 20.88 -0.85 -7.32
N GLN A 49 21.89 -0.80 -6.43
CA GLN A 49 22.13 0.36 -5.59
C GLN A 49 22.45 1.61 -6.40
N VAL A 50 23.26 1.50 -7.45
CA VAL A 50 23.57 2.62 -8.34
C VAL A 50 22.32 3.10 -9.06
N THR A 51 21.53 2.19 -9.64
CA THR A 51 20.30 2.54 -10.35
C THR A 51 19.28 3.20 -9.43
N ILE A 52 19.01 2.60 -8.25
CA ILE A 52 18.09 3.17 -7.26
C ILE A 52 18.63 4.49 -6.73
N GLY A 53 19.93 4.60 -6.44
CA GLY A 53 20.56 5.82 -5.97
C GLY A 53 20.38 6.98 -6.96
N GLY A 54 20.60 6.74 -8.25
CA GLY A 54 20.36 7.73 -9.31
C GLY A 54 18.88 8.08 -9.48
N ALA A 55 17.97 7.11 -9.36
CA ALA A 55 16.53 7.33 -9.52
C ALA A 55 15.84 7.94 -8.30
N LYS A 56 16.43 7.82 -7.10
CA LYS A 56 15.80 8.17 -5.82
C LYS A 56 15.31 9.62 -5.76
N ILE A 57 16.09 10.57 -6.29
CA ILE A 57 15.72 12.01 -6.31
C ILE A 57 14.42 12.23 -7.10
N SER A 58 14.31 11.63 -8.28
CA SER A 58 13.11 11.74 -9.12
C SER A 58 11.92 11.02 -8.49
N ILE A 59 12.14 9.81 -7.97
CA ILE A 59 11.09 9.01 -7.32
C ILE A 59 10.51 9.71 -6.10
N GLU A 60 11.35 10.35 -5.28
CA GLU A 60 10.93 10.99 -4.02
C GLU A 60 10.41 12.42 -4.19
N SER A 61 10.41 12.91 -5.44
CA SER A 61 9.90 14.23 -5.78
C SER A 61 8.40 14.34 -5.48
N ASN A 62 7.98 15.55 -5.08
CA ASN A 62 6.56 15.83 -4.88
C ASN A 62 5.77 15.64 -6.19
N VAL A 63 6.36 15.94 -7.35
CA VAL A 63 5.72 15.77 -8.66
C VAL A 63 5.36 14.31 -8.91
N THR A 64 6.29 13.38 -8.67
CA THR A 64 6.02 11.94 -8.83
C THR A 64 4.97 11.46 -7.85
N ARG A 65 5.01 11.91 -6.60
CA ARG A 65 3.98 11.59 -5.60
C ARG A 65 2.61 12.05 -6.04
N ASP A 66 2.50 13.31 -6.47
CA ASP A 66 1.22 13.93 -6.79
C ASP A 66 0.64 13.31 -8.08
N TRP A 67 1.49 12.93 -9.04
CA TRP A 67 1.07 12.17 -10.22
C TRP A 67 0.55 10.77 -9.86
N ILE A 68 1.25 10.03 -8.98
CA ILE A 68 0.80 8.73 -8.49
C ILE A 68 -0.53 8.88 -7.73
N LEU A 69 -0.62 9.87 -6.84
CA LEU A 69 -1.82 10.15 -6.06
C LEU A 69 -3.02 10.46 -6.96
N TYR A 70 -2.82 11.29 -7.99
CA TYR A 70 -3.84 11.57 -8.98
C TYR A 70 -4.31 10.28 -9.67
N LYS A 71 -3.38 9.46 -10.17
CA LYS A 71 -3.73 8.21 -10.87
C LYS A 71 -4.48 7.22 -9.97
N LEU A 72 -4.07 7.09 -8.72
CA LEU A 72 -4.68 6.14 -7.79
C LEU A 72 -6.00 6.65 -7.20
N THR A 73 -6.26 7.96 -7.18
CA THR A 73 -7.55 8.51 -6.74
C THR A 73 -8.62 8.50 -7.82
N LEU A 74 -8.26 8.38 -9.12
CA LEU A 74 -9.21 8.32 -10.23
C LEU A 74 -10.32 7.25 -10.06
N PRO A 75 -10.02 5.99 -9.68
CA PRO A 75 -11.05 4.98 -9.48
C PRO A 75 -12.02 5.32 -8.35
N CYS A 76 -11.60 6.09 -7.34
CA CYS A 76 -12.44 6.45 -6.20
C CYS A 76 -13.66 7.29 -6.62
N ALA A 77 -13.58 8.05 -7.71
CA ALA A 77 -14.71 8.83 -8.22
C ALA A 77 -15.94 7.97 -8.58
N GLN A 78 -15.73 6.68 -8.85
CA GLN A 78 -16.79 5.75 -9.23
C GLN A 78 -17.51 5.13 -8.03
N LEU A 79 -17.05 5.38 -6.80
CA LEU A 79 -17.59 4.73 -5.59
C LEU A 79 -18.76 5.48 -4.94
N GLY A 80 -19.34 6.47 -5.63
CA GLY A 80 -20.50 7.21 -5.15
C GLY A 80 -20.27 7.80 -3.76
N ALA A 81 -21.09 7.38 -2.78
CA ALA A 81 -21.02 7.86 -1.40
C ALA A 81 -19.69 7.57 -0.68
N TYR A 82 -18.84 6.68 -1.20
CA TYR A 82 -17.57 6.29 -0.59
C TYR A 82 -16.35 6.89 -1.29
N ASN A 83 -16.56 7.81 -2.24
CA ASN A 83 -15.48 8.42 -3.02
C ASN A 83 -14.40 9.07 -2.14
N GLN A 84 -14.81 9.80 -1.10
CA GLN A 84 -13.91 10.54 -0.23
C GLN A 84 -13.08 9.61 0.64
N THR A 85 -13.71 8.63 1.29
CA THR A 85 -12.97 7.65 2.10
C THR A 85 -11.96 6.87 1.25
N CYS A 86 -12.33 6.48 0.03
CA CYS A 86 -11.37 5.86 -0.89
C CYS A 86 -10.20 6.78 -1.20
N ALA A 87 -10.47 8.06 -1.48
CA ALA A 87 -9.44 9.04 -1.77
C ALA A 87 -8.51 9.29 -0.56
N ASP A 88 -9.06 9.33 0.65
CA ASP A 88 -8.31 9.48 1.89
C ASP A 88 -7.40 8.28 2.16
N ILE A 89 -7.93 7.05 2.07
CA ILE A 89 -7.11 5.83 2.21
C ILE A 89 -6.01 5.79 1.15
N THR A 90 -6.35 6.11 -0.10
CA THR A 90 -5.37 6.16 -1.19
C THR A 90 -4.26 7.15 -0.89
N LYS A 91 -4.63 8.33 -0.38
CA LYS A 91 -3.69 9.35 0.05
C LYS A 91 -2.78 8.80 1.14
N ASP A 92 -3.32 8.23 2.22
CA ASP A 92 -2.51 7.72 3.32
C ASP A 92 -1.52 6.64 2.87
N VAL A 93 -1.96 5.72 2.00
CA VAL A 93 -1.10 4.68 1.41
C VAL A 93 0.03 5.30 0.59
N VAL A 94 -0.27 6.27 -0.28
CA VAL A 94 0.75 6.93 -1.12
C VAL A 94 1.74 7.70 -0.24
N TYR A 95 1.26 8.48 0.73
CA TYR A 95 2.12 9.23 1.63
C TYR A 95 2.99 8.31 2.49
N PHE A 96 2.42 7.22 3.02
CA PHE A 96 3.18 6.20 3.75
C PHE A 96 4.27 5.58 2.88
N ALA A 97 3.97 5.19 1.64
CA ALA A 97 4.94 4.61 0.72
C ALA A 97 6.10 5.59 0.44
N PHE A 98 5.79 6.85 0.16
CA PHE A 98 6.80 7.87 -0.10
C PHE A 98 7.67 8.19 1.12
N ASN A 99 7.06 8.34 2.30
CA ASN A 99 7.79 8.57 3.54
C ASN A 99 8.68 7.37 3.89
N THR A 100 8.19 6.15 3.63
CA THR A 100 8.99 4.93 3.80
C THR A 100 10.17 4.93 2.84
N MET A 101 9.96 5.15 1.54
CA MET A 101 11.03 5.18 0.53
C MET A 101 12.11 6.21 0.87
N LYS A 102 11.72 7.42 1.31
CA LYS A 102 12.64 8.47 1.75
C LYS A 102 13.61 8.01 2.83
N ASN A 103 13.10 7.26 3.80
CA ASN A 103 13.86 6.77 4.95
C ASN A 103 14.70 5.51 4.65
N LEU A 104 14.56 4.90 3.47
CA LEU A 104 15.34 3.72 3.09
C LEU A 104 16.56 4.09 2.25
N THR A 105 17.68 3.44 2.51
CA THR A 105 18.86 3.49 1.63
C THR A 105 18.62 2.72 0.32
N ALA A 106 19.41 3.01 -0.71
CA ALA A 106 19.34 2.25 -1.97
C ALA A 106 19.56 0.74 -1.75
N SER A 107 20.46 0.36 -0.84
CA SER A 107 20.68 -1.05 -0.47
C SER A 107 19.44 -1.69 0.13
N GLN A 108 18.78 -1.00 1.06
CA GLN A 108 17.56 -1.51 1.70
C GLN A 108 16.40 -1.62 0.70
N ILE A 109 16.26 -0.68 -0.22
CA ILE A 109 15.28 -0.77 -1.32
C ILE A 109 15.58 -1.98 -2.20
N CYS A 110 16.84 -2.19 -2.59
CA CYS A 110 17.26 -3.37 -3.35
C CYS A 110 17.06 -4.69 -2.58
N ALA A 111 17.14 -4.66 -1.24
CA ALA A 111 16.87 -5.80 -0.39
C ALA A 111 15.36 -6.13 -0.29
N LEU A 112 14.47 -5.15 -0.48
CA LEU A 112 13.02 -5.42 -0.64
C LEU A 112 12.74 -6.26 -1.89
N PHE A 113 13.55 -6.10 -2.94
CA PHE A 113 13.46 -6.88 -4.18
C PHE A 113 14.31 -8.15 -4.15
N ASN A 114 14.84 -8.55 -2.98
CA ASN A 114 15.72 -9.71 -2.80
C ASN A 114 17.01 -9.67 -3.65
N VAL A 115 17.45 -8.49 -4.08
CA VAL A 115 18.69 -8.31 -4.85
C VAL A 115 19.89 -8.13 -3.91
N CYS A 116 19.69 -7.34 -2.85
CA CYS A 116 20.66 -7.17 -1.77
C CYS A 116 20.25 -7.98 -0.53
N ARG A 117 21.19 -8.16 0.40
CA ARG A 117 20.92 -8.74 1.72
C ARG A 117 20.27 -7.69 2.65
N ASP A 118 19.75 -8.18 3.77
CA ASP A 118 19.24 -7.37 4.90
C ASP A 118 17.99 -6.54 4.57
N THR A 119 16.88 -7.25 4.33
CA THR A 119 15.55 -6.67 4.11
C THR A 119 15.14 -5.78 5.30
N PRO A 120 14.80 -4.50 5.05
CA PRO A 120 14.40 -3.60 6.13
C PRO A 120 13.06 -4.04 6.73
N LYS A 121 12.90 -3.84 8.04
CA LYS A 121 11.61 -3.98 8.70
C LYS A 121 10.81 -2.69 8.53
N ILE A 122 9.76 -2.72 7.71
CA ILE A 122 8.84 -1.60 7.52
C ILE A 122 7.76 -1.67 8.60
N ASN A 123 7.54 -0.56 9.32
CA ASN A 123 6.48 -0.46 10.32
C ASN A 123 5.15 -0.07 9.66
N PHE A 124 4.33 -1.07 9.34
CA PHE A 124 3.00 -0.86 8.75
C PHE A 124 1.91 -0.51 9.77
N CYS A 125 2.22 -0.50 11.07
CA CYS A 125 1.23 -0.26 12.11
C CYS A 125 0.47 1.07 11.96
N PRO A 126 1.13 2.22 11.71
CA PRO A 126 0.41 3.49 11.55
C PRO A 126 -0.56 3.46 10.36
N LEU A 127 -0.09 3.00 9.19
CA LEU A 127 -0.93 2.89 8.00
C LEU A 127 -2.14 1.98 8.23
N CYS A 128 -1.96 0.86 8.93
CA CYS A 128 -3.06 -0.03 9.27
C CYS A 128 -4.08 0.68 10.17
N ILE A 129 -3.63 1.36 11.22
CA ILE A 129 -4.52 2.06 12.17
C ILE A 129 -5.33 3.13 11.45
N ASP A 130 -4.69 3.92 10.59
CA ASP A 130 -5.35 4.98 9.82
C ASP A 130 -6.38 4.39 8.87
N THR A 131 -5.99 3.37 8.08
CA THR A 131 -6.89 2.68 7.14
C THR A 131 -8.11 2.08 7.86
N VAL A 132 -7.90 1.37 8.97
CA VAL A 132 -9.00 0.76 9.74
C VAL A 132 -9.86 1.83 10.40
N SER A 133 -9.29 2.99 10.76
CA SER A 133 -10.06 4.12 11.28
C SER A 133 -10.96 4.74 10.21
N HIS A 134 -10.48 4.88 8.97
CA HIS A 134 -11.31 5.28 7.83
C HIS A 134 -12.42 4.28 7.54
N ILE A 135 -12.14 2.98 7.61
CA ILE A 135 -13.17 1.95 7.46
C ILE A 135 -14.21 2.06 8.59
N LYS A 136 -13.76 2.26 9.83
CA LYS A 136 -14.64 2.43 10.99
C LYS A 136 -15.61 3.59 10.78
N SER A 137 -15.12 4.75 10.31
CA SER A 137 -15.98 5.92 10.11
C SER A 137 -17.06 5.68 9.06
N VAL A 138 -16.74 4.94 7.99
CA VAL A 138 -17.73 4.55 6.96
C VAL A 138 -18.72 3.53 7.46
N VAL A 139 -18.26 2.44 8.08
CA VAL A 139 -19.13 1.34 8.55
C VAL A 139 -20.16 1.84 9.57
N PHE A 140 -19.79 2.83 10.39
CA PHE A 140 -20.69 3.43 11.38
C PHE A 140 -21.26 4.78 10.96
N SER A 141 -21.20 5.11 9.67
CA SER A 141 -21.81 6.32 9.11
C SER A 141 -23.33 6.17 9.00
N GLU A 142 -24.04 7.30 9.05
CA GLU A 142 -25.48 7.35 8.88
C GLU A 142 -26.00 6.60 7.64
N PRO A 143 -25.45 6.78 6.41
CA PRO A 143 -25.97 6.07 5.24
C PRO A 143 -25.87 4.55 5.35
N VAL A 144 -24.81 4.02 5.96
CA VAL A 144 -24.67 2.57 6.16
C VAL A 144 -25.65 2.08 7.22
N ILE A 145 -25.79 2.81 8.33
CA ILE A 145 -26.75 2.47 9.39
C ILE A 145 -28.19 2.51 8.85
N GLN A 146 -28.54 3.49 8.01
CA GLN A 146 -29.86 3.58 7.39
C GLN A 146 -30.14 2.41 6.43
N GLN A 147 -29.13 1.91 5.70
CA GLN A 147 -29.28 0.70 4.89
C GLN A 147 -29.57 -0.53 5.77
N VAL A 148 -28.89 -0.66 6.91
CA VAL A 148 -29.15 -1.74 7.88
C VAL A 148 -30.55 -1.64 8.46
N ILE A 149 -31.01 -0.43 8.83
CA ILE A 149 -32.37 -0.19 9.30
C ILE A 149 -33.40 -0.54 8.23
N SER A 150 -33.18 -0.09 6.99
CA SER A 150 -34.08 -0.39 5.86
C SER A 150 -34.16 -1.88 5.57
N PHE A 151 -33.04 -2.60 5.68
CA PHE A 151 -33.03 -4.05 5.55
C PHE A 151 -33.84 -4.71 6.66
N ALA A 152 -33.67 -4.28 7.91
CA ALA A 152 -34.42 -4.80 9.04
C ALA A 152 -35.93 -4.52 8.93
N ASP A 153 -36.32 -3.33 8.45
CA ASP A 153 -37.72 -2.98 8.15
C ASP A 153 -38.28 -3.88 7.02
N GLY A 154 -37.47 -4.18 6.01
CA GLY A 154 -37.79 -5.12 4.93
C GLY A 154 -38.16 -6.51 5.45
N ILE A 155 -37.42 -7.04 6.42
CA ILE A 155 -37.73 -8.32 7.07
C ILE A 155 -39.09 -8.28 7.77
N CYS A 156 -39.41 -7.17 8.46
CA CYS A 156 -40.69 -7.02 9.15
C CYS A 156 -41.88 -6.91 8.21
N ARG A 157 -41.70 -6.35 7.01
CA ARG A 157 -42.77 -6.27 5.98
C ARG A 157 -43.23 -7.64 5.51
N SER A 158 -42.38 -8.67 5.59
CA SER A 158 -42.77 -10.06 5.30
C SER A 158 -43.70 -10.66 6.37
N HIS A 159 -43.93 -9.98 7.49
CA HIS A 159 -44.76 -10.45 8.62
C HIS A 159 -45.83 -9.42 9.01
N PRO A 160 -46.90 -9.24 8.20
CA PRO A 160 -47.87 -8.14 8.40
C PRO A 160 -48.59 -8.19 9.74
N ALA A 161 -48.92 -9.39 10.24
CA ALA A 161 -49.65 -9.58 11.50
C ALA A 161 -48.89 -9.04 12.73
N THR A 162 -47.55 -8.99 12.66
CA THR A 162 -46.68 -8.56 13.76
C THR A 162 -45.79 -7.40 13.36
N PHE A 163 -46.11 -6.69 12.27
CA PHE A 163 -45.24 -5.68 11.67
C PHE A 163 -44.74 -4.64 12.68
N LEU A 164 -45.66 -4.04 13.47
CA LEU A 164 -45.30 -3.00 14.45
C LEU A 164 -44.36 -3.53 15.53
N ILE A 165 -44.65 -4.72 16.08
CA ILE A 165 -43.85 -5.35 17.13
C ILE A 165 -42.47 -5.75 16.58
N CYS A 166 -42.43 -6.37 15.39
CA CYS A 166 -41.20 -6.71 14.71
C CYS A 166 -40.32 -5.47 14.53
N ARG A 167 -40.89 -4.36 14.07
CA ARG A 167 -40.13 -3.14 13.80
C ARG A 167 -39.53 -2.54 15.08
N VAL A 168 -40.26 -2.56 16.20
CA VAL A 168 -39.73 -2.13 17.51
C VAL A 168 -38.53 -3.00 17.92
N VAL A 169 -38.70 -4.33 17.88
CA VAL A 169 -37.63 -5.28 18.25
C VAL A 169 -36.41 -5.13 17.32
N MET A 170 -36.63 -5.06 16.01
CA MET A 170 -35.55 -4.92 15.03
C MET A 170 -34.77 -3.62 15.19
N MET A 171 -35.47 -2.50 15.46
CA MET A 171 -34.80 -1.23 15.72
C MET A 171 -33.93 -1.30 16.97
N GLU A 172 -34.43 -1.89 18.05
CA GLU A 172 -33.65 -2.10 19.28
C GLU A 172 -32.41 -2.99 19.02
N VAL A 173 -32.59 -4.08 18.26
CA VAL A 173 -31.49 -4.97 17.86
C VAL A 173 -30.43 -4.20 17.06
N VAL A 174 -30.83 -3.43 16.04
CA VAL A 174 -29.89 -2.65 15.22
C VAL A 174 -29.12 -1.65 16.08
N ILE A 175 -29.80 -0.91 16.96
CA ILE A 175 -29.15 0.07 17.86
C ILE A 175 -28.13 -0.63 18.77
N ASN A 176 -28.52 -1.73 19.39
CA ASN A 176 -27.64 -2.47 20.31
C ASN A 176 -26.43 -3.07 19.58
N VAL A 177 -26.62 -3.63 18.40
CA VAL A 177 -25.54 -4.18 17.56
C VAL A 177 -24.59 -3.06 17.14
N VAL A 178 -25.09 -1.94 16.61
CA VAL A 178 -24.25 -0.80 16.20
C VAL A 178 -23.46 -0.25 17.39
N LYS A 179 -24.10 -0.09 18.55
CA LYS A 179 -23.45 0.39 19.77
C LYS A 179 -22.34 -0.55 20.22
N HIS A 180 -22.61 -1.86 20.25
CA HIS A 180 -21.63 -2.87 20.63
C HIS A 180 -20.46 -2.91 19.65
N LEU A 181 -20.75 -2.98 18.35
CA LEU A 181 -19.73 -3.03 17.29
C LEU A 181 -18.87 -1.77 17.27
N ARG A 182 -19.43 -0.59 17.53
CA ARG A 182 -18.64 0.66 17.57
C ARG A 182 -17.55 0.62 18.65
N VAL A 183 -17.83 -0.05 19.77
CA VAL A 183 -16.88 -0.23 20.89
C VAL A 183 -15.86 -1.31 20.56
N THR A 184 -16.30 -2.45 20.02
CA THR A 184 -15.41 -3.59 19.74
C THR A 184 -14.56 -3.41 18.49
N PHE A 185 -15.02 -2.62 17.50
CA PHE A 185 -14.25 -2.24 16.31
C PHE A 185 -13.16 -1.24 16.68
N ASN A 186 -12.06 -1.77 17.24
CA ASN A 186 -10.91 -1.00 17.69
C ASN A 186 -9.77 -1.14 16.67
N PRO A 187 -9.36 -0.04 15.99
CA PRO A 187 -8.32 -0.08 14.97
C PRO A 187 -7.00 -0.70 15.45
N VAL A 188 -6.55 -0.36 16.66
CA VAL A 188 -5.31 -0.89 17.23
C VAL A 188 -5.39 -2.41 17.40
N LYS A 189 -6.47 -2.92 18.01
CA LYS A 189 -6.64 -4.36 18.21
C LYS A 189 -6.74 -5.12 16.89
N ILE A 190 -7.45 -4.56 15.90
CA ILE A 190 -7.56 -5.15 14.56
C ILE A 190 -6.16 -5.25 13.93
N CYS A 191 -5.37 -4.18 13.98
CA CYS A 191 -4.02 -4.16 13.43
C CYS A 191 -3.01 -5.04 14.21
N GLN A 192 -3.22 -5.23 15.51
CA GLN A 192 -2.47 -6.22 16.31
C GLN A 192 -2.81 -7.65 15.91
N ASN A 193 -4.10 -7.97 15.76
CA ASN A 193 -4.56 -9.29 15.33
C ASN A 193 -4.10 -9.62 13.90
N ALA A 194 -3.98 -8.61 13.04
CA ALA A 194 -3.43 -8.74 11.69
C ALA A 194 -1.89 -8.73 11.66
N HIS A 195 -1.22 -8.68 12.82
CA HIS A 195 0.24 -8.67 12.98
C HIS A 195 0.96 -7.46 12.34
N TYR A 196 0.24 -6.39 11.99
CA TYR A 196 0.85 -5.12 11.54
C TYR A 196 1.38 -4.29 12.71
N CYS A 197 0.75 -4.41 13.87
CA CYS A 197 1.15 -3.78 15.12
C CYS A 197 1.65 -4.83 16.12
N GLN A 198 2.64 -4.47 16.93
CA GLN A 198 3.03 -5.30 18.07
C GLN A 198 1.92 -5.29 19.12
N SER A 199 1.64 -6.46 19.71
CA SER A 199 0.84 -6.53 20.91
C SER A 199 1.58 -5.81 22.03
N VAL A 200 0.92 -4.85 22.69
CA VAL A 200 1.45 -4.28 23.92
C VAL A 200 1.41 -5.41 24.95
N ALA A 201 2.57 -5.92 25.34
CA ALA A 201 2.65 -6.89 26.43
C ALA A 201 2.07 -6.23 27.69
N PRO A 202 1.18 -6.89 28.45
CA PRO A 202 0.74 -6.36 29.73
C PRO A 202 1.97 -6.25 30.65
N ILE A 203 2.20 -5.03 31.16
CA ILE A 203 3.19 -4.72 32.20
C ILE A 203 2.62 -5.13 33.55
#